data_AF-A0A378NEM4-F1
#
_entry.id   AF-A0A378NEM4-F1
#
_cell.length_a   1.000
_cell.length_b   1.000
_cell.length_c   1.000
_cell.angle_alpha   90.00
_cell.angle_beta   90.00
_cell.angle_gamma   90.00
#
_symmetry.space_group_name_H-M   'P 1'
#
loop_
_entity.id
_entity.type
_entity.pdbx_description
1 polymer ?
#
loop_
_entity_poly.entity_id
_entity_poly.type
_entity_poly.pdbx_seq_one_letter_code
_entity_poly.pdbx_strand_id
1 'polypeptide(L)'
;MREVTRQEVKKLVELQKQHGVKAVSDGEFSRTWWHLDFLAELDGMDWQETEVFNVNFTGHKPKGQTVKIVGDIDFSESHPFVDAYRLLKEAAGDYPTKFTIPAPTMLHIICCVRAEDYQPLPQYQDEQKLYDDIANAYIKAMHKFYDMGLRNLQLDDTSWGQFCAEDKRKEFAARGFNLTDLAEKYVALLNRIVDAKPADMSITMHICRGNFRSSWFSKAVMDRLPKYYSVNAVLTASS
;
A
#
# COMPACT_ATOMS: atom_id res chain seq x y z
N MET A 1 -9.17 -11.09 20.89
CA MET A 1 -8.45 -10.13 20.02
C MET A 1 -9.42 -9.14 19.37
N ARG A 2 -10.40 -9.59 18.56
CA ARG A 2 -11.37 -8.70 17.87
C ARG A 2 -12.12 -7.70 18.78
N GLU A 3 -12.56 -8.11 19.97
CA GLU A 3 -13.27 -7.22 20.90
C GLU A 3 -12.36 -6.12 21.48
N VAL A 4 -11.09 -6.45 21.77
CA VAL A 4 -10.10 -5.46 22.22
C VAL A 4 -9.83 -4.46 21.09
N THR A 5 -9.58 -4.92 19.87
CA THR A 5 -9.40 -4.04 18.70
C THR A 5 -10.60 -3.10 18.51
N ARG A 6 -11.83 -3.61 18.59
CA ARG A 6 -13.05 -2.79 18.51
C ARG A 6 -13.07 -1.70 19.58
N GLN A 7 -12.78 -2.05 20.83
CA GLN A 7 -12.77 -1.10 21.95
C GLN A 7 -11.71 -0.01 21.77
N GLU A 8 -10.50 -0.37 21.34
CA GLU A 8 -9.43 0.58 21.12
C GLU A 8 -9.68 1.50 19.91
N VAL A 9 -10.21 0.96 18.80
CA VAL A 9 -10.63 1.78 17.65
C VAL A 9 -11.71 2.77 18.07
N LYS A 10 -12.70 2.35 18.89
CA LYS A 10 -13.74 3.25 19.41
C LYS A 10 -13.16 4.38 20.26
N LYS A 11 -12.25 4.06 21.20
CA LYS A 11 -11.58 5.07 22.04
C LYS A 11 -10.77 6.05 21.19
N LEU A 12 -10.00 5.55 20.22
CA LEU A 12 -9.16 6.34 19.34
C LEU A 12 -10.00 7.29 18.47
N VAL A 13 -11.10 6.80 17.88
CA VAL A 13 -12.01 7.62 17.08
C VAL A 13 -12.61 8.75 17.92
N GLU A 14 -13.00 8.47 19.15
CA GLU A 14 -13.56 9.49 20.03
C GLU A 14 -12.52 10.54 20.43
N LEU A 15 -11.29 10.12 20.68
CA LEU A 15 -10.17 11.03 20.94
C LEU A 15 -9.89 11.95 19.73
N GLN A 16 -9.88 11.40 18.52
CA GLN A 16 -9.69 12.17 17.28
C GLN A 16 -10.81 13.21 17.10
N LYS A 17 -12.08 12.83 17.36
CA LYS A 17 -13.23 13.76 17.31
C LYS A 17 -13.09 14.89 18.32
N GLN A 18 -12.72 14.58 19.57
CA GLN A 18 -12.51 15.57 20.63
C GLN A 18 -11.43 16.59 20.29
N HIS A 19 -10.42 16.20 19.50
CA HIS A 19 -9.33 17.07 19.07
C HIS A 19 -9.54 17.69 17.68
N GLY A 20 -10.75 17.59 17.10
CA GLY A 20 -11.11 18.27 15.86
C GLY A 20 -10.47 17.69 14.60
N VAL A 21 -10.05 16.42 14.62
CA VAL A 21 -9.57 15.71 13.43
C VAL A 21 -10.72 15.60 12.42
N LYS A 22 -10.57 16.18 11.23
CA LYS A 22 -11.65 16.30 10.24
C LYS A 22 -12.12 14.98 9.63
N ALA A 23 -11.25 13.99 9.55
CA ALA A 23 -11.57 12.65 9.09
C ALA A 23 -10.83 11.63 9.97
N VAL A 24 -11.59 10.84 10.74
CA VAL A 24 -11.02 9.90 11.71
C VAL A 24 -10.52 8.63 11.03
N SER A 25 -9.49 8.01 11.60
CA SER A 25 -8.93 6.73 11.15
C SER A 25 -9.00 5.67 12.27
N ASP A 26 -8.78 4.41 11.92
CA ASP A 26 -8.67 3.30 12.88
C ASP A 26 -7.28 3.20 13.51
N GLY A 27 -6.36 4.10 13.15
CA GLY A 27 -4.96 4.07 13.57
C GLY A 27 -4.24 2.79 13.17
N GLU A 28 -4.78 2.01 12.23
CA GLU A 28 -4.26 0.71 11.80
C GLU A 28 -4.23 -0.36 12.89
N PHE A 29 -5.05 -0.23 13.95
CA PHE A 29 -5.09 -1.15 15.10
C PHE A 29 -5.47 -2.60 14.75
N SER A 30 -6.08 -2.82 13.58
CA SER A 30 -6.42 -4.16 13.08
C SER A 30 -5.27 -4.86 12.37
N ARG A 31 -4.08 -4.24 12.29
CA ARG A 31 -2.96 -4.68 11.45
C ARG A 31 -1.72 -4.98 12.29
N THR A 32 -0.96 -5.98 11.87
CA THR A 32 0.42 -6.24 12.31
C THR A 32 1.41 -5.46 11.43
N TRP A 33 1.17 -5.42 10.12
CA TRP A 33 1.96 -4.74 9.10
C TRP A 33 1.02 -3.94 8.19
N TRP A 34 1.23 -2.63 8.09
CA TRP A 34 0.39 -1.73 7.28
C TRP A 34 0.21 -2.18 5.82
N HIS A 35 1.22 -2.84 5.23
CA HIS A 35 1.21 -3.31 3.86
C HIS A 35 0.97 -4.81 3.74
N LEU A 36 1.79 -5.65 4.39
CA LEU A 36 1.78 -7.10 4.15
C LEU A 36 0.43 -7.74 4.51
N ASP A 37 -0.27 -7.28 5.56
CA ASP A 37 -1.58 -7.82 5.92
C ASP A 37 -2.65 -7.57 4.86
N PHE A 38 -2.51 -6.51 4.06
CA PHE A 38 -3.40 -6.29 2.91
C PHE A 38 -2.92 -7.11 1.72
N LEU A 39 -1.64 -7.02 1.38
CA LEU A 39 -1.10 -7.63 0.16
C LEU A 39 -1.18 -9.15 0.17
N ALA A 40 -0.98 -9.78 1.32
CA ALA A 40 -1.02 -11.24 1.44
C ALA A 40 -2.43 -11.83 1.38
N GLU A 41 -3.45 -11.01 1.66
CA GLU A 41 -4.85 -11.43 1.75
C GLU A 41 -5.63 -11.11 0.47
N LEU A 42 -4.97 -10.53 -0.55
CA LEU A 42 -5.48 -10.54 -1.92
C LEU A 42 -5.52 -11.98 -2.44
N ASP A 43 -6.48 -12.28 -3.30
CA ASP A 43 -6.54 -13.59 -3.95
C ASP A 43 -5.27 -13.80 -4.79
N GLY A 44 -4.80 -15.05 -4.85
CA GLY A 44 -3.58 -15.39 -5.60
C GLY A 44 -2.27 -14.95 -4.93
N MET A 45 -2.31 -14.44 -3.70
CA MET A 45 -1.13 -14.05 -2.93
C MET A 45 -0.83 -15.05 -1.81
N ASP A 46 0.44 -15.14 -1.43
CA ASP A 46 0.90 -16.00 -0.34
C ASP A 46 1.91 -15.28 0.56
N TRP A 47 1.69 -15.39 1.87
CA TRP A 47 2.58 -14.83 2.87
C TRP A 47 3.77 -15.76 3.10
N GLN A 48 4.99 -15.22 3.02
CA GLN A 48 6.21 -16.00 3.16
C GLN A 48 7.14 -15.41 4.24
N GLU A 49 7.65 -16.29 5.10
CA GLU A 49 8.79 -15.96 5.95
C GLU A 49 10.08 -16.03 5.13
N THR A 50 10.95 -15.05 5.29
CA THR A 50 12.27 -15.02 4.64
C THR A 50 13.38 -15.05 5.69
N GLU A 51 14.51 -15.67 5.36
CA GLU A 51 15.69 -15.65 6.23
C GLU A 51 16.35 -14.25 6.26
N VAL A 52 16.15 -13.46 5.21
CA VAL A 52 16.72 -12.12 5.03
C VAL A 52 15.68 -11.05 5.36
N PHE A 53 15.97 -10.21 6.34
CA PHE A 53 15.20 -9.01 6.65
C PHE A 53 15.66 -7.86 5.73
N ASN A 54 14.73 -7.20 5.03
CA ASN A 54 15.03 -6.18 4.01
C ASN A 54 15.60 -4.84 4.56
N VAL A 55 15.99 -4.79 5.84
CA VAL A 55 16.55 -3.62 6.50
C VAL A 55 17.72 -4.07 7.38
N ASN A 56 18.88 -3.44 7.23
CA ASN A 56 20.08 -3.75 8.02
C ASN A 56 19.94 -3.21 9.45
N PHE A 57 19.60 -4.07 10.42
CA PHE A 57 19.59 -3.74 11.85
C PHE A 57 20.90 -4.10 12.56
N THR A 58 21.26 -3.27 13.54
CA THR A 58 22.12 -3.64 14.67
C THR A 58 21.25 -4.25 15.79
N GLY A 59 21.15 -5.59 15.86
CA GLY A 59 20.38 -6.31 16.90
C GLY A 59 19.81 -7.66 16.44
N HIS A 60 19.03 -8.33 17.30
CA HIS A 60 18.29 -9.56 16.96
C HIS A 60 17.36 -9.29 15.76
N LYS A 61 17.62 -9.98 14.64
CA LYS A 61 16.84 -9.86 13.41
C LYS A 61 15.64 -10.81 13.49
N PRO A 62 14.39 -10.34 13.57
CA PRO A 62 13.26 -11.21 13.28
C PRO A 62 13.41 -11.78 11.86
N LYS A 63 12.79 -12.92 11.57
CA LYS A 63 12.70 -13.42 10.19
C LYS A 63 12.07 -12.33 9.32
N GLY A 64 12.60 -12.13 8.12
CA GLY A 64 11.97 -11.25 7.14
C GLY A 64 10.58 -11.78 6.79
N GLN A 65 9.73 -10.90 6.31
CA GLN A 65 8.37 -11.21 5.88
C GLN A 65 8.19 -10.62 4.49
N THR A 66 7.60 -11.38 3.58
CA THR A 66 7.31 -10.96 2.21
C THR A 66 6.02 -11.59 1.72
N VAL A 67 5.59 -11.19 0.53
CA VAL A 67 4.49 -11.82 -0.20
C VAL A 67 4.97 -12.30 -1.57
N LYS A 68 4.37 -13.40 -2.07
CA LYS A 68 4.61 -13.94 -3.41
C LYS A 68 3.29 -14.04 -4.16
N ILE A 69 3.36 -13.87 -5.49
CA ILE A 69 2.25 -14.13 -6.40
C ILE A 69 2.26 -15.63 -6.71
N VAL A 70 1.20 -16.33 -6.34
CA VAL A 70 1.06 -17.80 -6.50
C VAL A 70 -0.16 -18.19 -7.34
N GLY A 71 -1.02 -17.25 -7.69
CA GLY A 71 -2.19 -17.45 -8.53
C GLY A 71 -2.70 -16.15 -9.14
N ASP A 72 -3.94 -16.18 -9.62
CA ASP A 72 -4.58 -15.01 -10.21
C ASP A 72 -4.90 -13.97 -9.13
N ILE A 73 -4.42 -12.74 -9.35
CA ILE A 73 -4.60 -11.64 -8.40
C ILE A 73 -6.02 -11.09 -8.48
N ASP A 74 -6.71 -11.09 -7.34
CA ASP A 74 -8.03 -10.47 -7.23
C ASP A 74 -8.29 -9.93 -5.80
N PHE A 75 -9.42 -9.24 -5.62
CA PHE A 75 -9.92 -8.83 -4.32
C PHE A 75 -11.29 -9.43 -4.04
N SER A 76 -11.36 -10.23 -2.97
CA SER A 76 -12.59 -10.85 -2.48
C SER A 76 -13.22 -10.09 -1.30
N GLU A 77 -14.54 -10.19 -1.14
CA GLU A 77 -15.24 -9.56 -0.01
C GLU A 77 -14.87 -10.15 1.35
N SER A 78 -14.26 -11.34 1.38
CA SER A 78 -13.71 -11.98 2.56
C SER A 78 -12.41 -11.35 3.05
N HIS A 79 -11.82 -10.43 2.28
CA HIS A 79 -10.57 -9.78 2.63
C HIS A 79 -10.64 -9.11 4.03
N PRO A 80 -9.72 -9.37 4.98
CA PRO A 80 -9.83 -8.92 6.36
C PRO A 80 -9.95 -7.41 6.55
N PHE A 81 -9.46 -6.61 5.60
CA PHE A 81 -9.63 -5.16 5.63
C PHE A 81 -11.09 -4.70 5.46
N VAL A 82 -11.98 -5.54 4.92
CA VAL A 82 -13.42 -5.29 4.95
C VAL A 82 -13.92 -5.28 6.40
N ASP A 83 -13.48 -6.24 7.23
CA ASP A 83 -13.78 -6.23 8.66
C ASP A 83 -13.13 -5.04 9.38
N ALA A 84 -11.88 -4.71 9.05
CA ALA A 84 -11.18 -3.56 9.64
C ALA A 84 -11.90 -2.23 9.36
N TYR A 85 -12.32 -2.01 8.10
CA TYR A 85 -13.08 -0.80 7.76
C TYR A 85 -14.46 -0.79 8.41
N ARG A 86 -15.11 -1.95 8.57
CA ARG A 86 -16.38 -2.04 9.30
C ARG A 86 -16.25 -1.54 10.74
N LEU A 87 -15.18 -1.95 11.45
CA LEU A 87 -14.92 -1.47 12.81
C LEU A 87 -14.74 0.05 12.88
N LEU A 88 -14.00 0.63 11.92
CA LEU A 88 -13.85 2.08 11.81
C LEU A 88 -15.21 2.76 11.57
N LYS A 89 -15.99 2.26 10.62
CA LYS A 89 -17.28 2.83 10.26
C LYS A 89 -18.28 2.77 11.43
N GLU A 90 -18.32 1.66 12.15
CA GLU A 90 -19.13 1.50 13.38
C GLU A 90 -18.74 2.49 14.46
N ALA A 91 -17.44 2.71 14.70
CA ALA A 91 -16.95 3.67 15.68
C ALA A 91 -17.17 5.13 15.26
N ALA A 92 -17.06 5.43 13.96
CA ALA A 92 -17.20 6.77 13.41
C ALA A 92 -18.66 7.23 13.35
N GLY A 93 -19.59 6.33 13.01
CA GLY A 93 -20.97 6.69 12.65
C GLY A 93 -20.99 7.48 11.34
N ASP A 94 -21.63 8.65 11.37
CA ASP A 94 -21.68 9.58 10.22
C ASP A 94 -20.47 10.52 10.12
N TYR A 95 -19.56 10.47 11.09
CA TYR A 95 -18.36 11.28 11.07
C TYR A 95 -17.45 10.87 9.88
N PRO A 96 -16.86 11.81 9.13
CA PRO A 96 -16.00 11.47 8.00
C PRO A 96 -14.85 10.55 8.41
N THR A 97 -14.56 9.54 7.61
CA THR A 97 -13.49 8.55 7.83
C THR A 97 -12.38 8.71 6.80
N LYS A 98 -11.14 8.43 7.21
CA LYS A 98 -9.99 8.18 6.34
C LYS A 98 -9.52 6.75 6.55
N PHE A 99 -9.35 5.99 5.48
CA PHE A 99 -8.84 4.61 5.54
C PHE A 99 -7.62 4.46 4.65
N THR A 100 -6.57 3.80 5.16
CA THR A 100 -5.30 3.61 4.46
C THR A 100 -5.21 2.18 3.93
N ILE A 101 -4.66 1.98 2.74
CA ILE A 101 -4.20 0.67 2.24
C ILE A 101 -2.85 0.89 1.55
N PRO A 102 -1.97 -0.13 1.42
CA PRO A 102 -0.76 0.03 0.63
C PRO A 102 -1.12 0.39 -0.82
N ALA A 103 -0.27 1.16 -1.49
CA ALA A 103 -0.43 1.43 -2.91
C ALA A 103 -0.26 0.15 -3.74
N PRO A 104 -0.92 0.02 -4.90
CA PRO A 104 -0.80 -1.16 -5.79
C PRO A 104 0.63 -1.41 -6.27
N THR A 105 1.41 -0.33 -6.41
CA THR A 105 2.85 -0.33 -6.69
C THR A 105 3.66 -1.09 -5.63
N MET A 106 3.21 -1.14 -4.38
CA MET A 106 3.86 -1.90 -3.31
C MET A 106 3.82 -3.40 -3.58
N LEU A 107 2.71 -3.92 -4.15
CA LEU A 107 2.62 -5.32 -4.54
C LEU A 107 3.69 -5.65 -5.59
N HIS A 108 3.70 -4.89 -6.68
CA HIS A 108 4.64 -5.12 -7.77
C HIS A 108 6.10 -4.94 -7.33
N ILE A 109 6.42 -3.89 -6.58
CA ILE A 109 7.81 -3.65 -6.18
C ILE A 109 8.30 -4.73 -5.21
N ILE A 110 7.45 -5.24 -4.32
CA ILE A 110 7.82 -6.32 -3.39
C ILE A 110 8.03 -7.63 -4.17
N CYS A 111 7.06 -8.02 -4.99
CA CYS A 111 7.05 -9.34 -5.62
C CYS A 111 7.96 -9.44 -6.85
N CYS A 112 8.08 -8.38 -7.65
CA CYS A 112 8.69 -8.46 -8.98
C CYS A 112 10.03 -7.72 -9.09
N VAL A 113 10.28 -6.74 -8.21
CA VAL A 113 11.47 -5.88 -8.30
C VAL A 113 12.43 -6.12 -7.14
N ARG A 114 11.95 -6.17 -5.90
CA ARG A 114 12.77 -6.39 -4.71
C ARG A 114 13.16 -7.86 -4.61
N ALA A 115 12.22 -8.79 -4.81
CA ALA A 115 12.50 -10.22 -4.87
C ALA A 115 13.54 -10.53 -5.95
N GLU A 116 14.58 -11.27 -5.59
CA GLU A 116 15.64 -11.69 -6.52
C GLU A 116 15.29 -12.97 -7.28
N ASP A 117 14.33 -13.74 -6.77
CA ASP A 117 13.91 -15.04 -7.26
C ASP A 117 12.55 -15.00 -8.00
N TYR A 118 12.04 -13.82 -8.35
CA TYR A 118 10.77 -13.70 -9.05
C TYR A 118 10.82 -14.38 -10.41
N GLN A 119 9.85 -15.26 -10.67
CA GLN A 119 9.59 -15.85 -11.97
C GLN A 119 8.10 -15.68 -12.27
N PRO A 120 7.73 -15.10 -13.43
CA PRO A 120 6.33 -14.90 -13.75
C PRO A 120 5.61 -16.25 -13.92
N LEU A 121 4.42 -16.35 -13.35
CA LEU A 121 3.52 -17.47 -13.60
C LEU A 121 3.15 -17.50 -15.11
N PRO A 122 2.72 -18.66 -15.67
CA PRO A 122 2.38 -18.76 -17.08
C PRO A 122 1.38 -17.69 -17.59
N GLN A 123 0.40 -17.31 -16.77
CA GLN A 123 -0.57 -16.27 -17.10
C GLN A 123 -0.04 -14.83 -17.00
N TYR A 124 1.13 -14.64 -16.37
CA TYR A 124 1.79 -13.35 -16.16
C TYR A 124 3.10 -13.21 -16.92
N GLN A 125 3.32 -14.05 -17.95
CA GLN A 125 4.44 -13.89 -18.88
C GLN A 125 4.37 -12.55 -19.63
N ASP A 126 3.15 -12.08 -19.91
CA ASP A 126 2.90 -10.69 -20.27
C ASP A 126 2.69 -9.88 -18.97
N GLU A 127 3.65 -9.03 -18.64
CA GLU A 127 3.61 -8.18 -17.44
C GLU A 127 2.42 -7.20 -17.49
N GLN A 128 1.93 -6.82 -18.67
CA GLN A 128 0.75 -5.94 -18.76
C GLN A 128 -0.48 -6.60 -18.13
N LYS A 129 -0.66 -7.91 -18.32
CA LYS A 129 -1.74 -8.65 -17.66
C LYS A 129 -1.61 -8.64 -16.13
N LEU A 130 -0.38 -8.68 -15.60
CA LEU A 130 -0.15 -8.56 -14.16
C LEU A 130 -0.56 -7.17 -13.65
N TYR A 131 -0.12 -6.10 -14.32
CA TYR A 131 -0.56 -4.75 -13.98
C TYR A 131 -2.09 -4.62 -14.05
N ASP A 132 -2.70 -5.28 -15.02
CA ASP A 132 -4.14 -5.18 -15.20
C ASP A 132 -4.95 -5.86 -14.09
N ASP A 133 -4.52 -7.04 -13.64
CA ASP A 133 -5.14 -7.76 -12.55
C ASP A 133 -4.92 -7.03 -11.21
N ILE A 134 -3.71 -6.47 -10.97
CA ILE A 134 -3.46 -5.61 -9.79
C ILE A 134 -4.41 -4.41 -9.81
N ALA A 135 -4.54 -3.70 -10.93
CA ALA A 135 -5.44 -2.56 -11.04
C ALA A 135 -6.90 -2.96 -10.75
N ASN A 136 -7.35 -4.08 -11.32
CA ASN A 136 -8.71 -4.60 -11.11
C ASN A 136 -8.99 -4.94 -9.65
N ALA A 137 -8.06 -5.61 -8.97
CA ALA A 137 -8.18 -5.95 -7.55
C ALA A 137 -8.33 -4.68 -6.69
N TYR A 138 -7.52 -3.65 -6.96
CA TYR A 138 -7.58 -2.37 -6.24
C TYR A 138 -8.85 -1.56 -6.55
N ILE A 139 -9.35 -1.61 -7.80
CA ILE A 139 -10.64 -1.01 -8.17
C ILE A 139 -11.78 -1.69 -7.40
N LYS A 140 -11.79 -3.02 -7.31
CA LYS A 140 -12.76 -3.78 -6.51
C LYS A 140 -12.69 -3.42 -5.03
N ALA A 141 -11.48 -3.36 -4.46
CA ALA A 141 -11.28 -2.96 -3.06
C ALA A 141 -11.81 -1.54 -2.80
N MET A 142 -11.46 -0.59 -3.66
CA MET A 142 -11.93 0.80 -3.59
C MET A 142 -13.46 0.88 -3.61
N HIS A 143 -14.13 0.21 -4.56
CA HIS A 143 -15.58 0.20 -4.63
C HIS A 143 -16.21 -0.49 -3.42
N LYS A 144 -15.63 -1.59 -2.92
CA LYS A 144 -16.12 -2.25 -1.71
C LYS A 144 -16.11 -1.31 -0.51
N PHE A 145 -15.00 -0.60 -0.27
CA PHE A 145 -14.94 0.38 0.82
C PHE A 145 -15.87 1.57 0.60
N TYR A 146 -16.01 2.03 -0.65
CA TYR A 146 -16.94 3.09 -1.01
C TYR A 146 -18.41 2.73 -0.71
N ASP A 147 -18.82 1.50 -1.04
CA ASP A 147 -20.16 0.97 -0.78
C ASP A 147 -20.44 0.84 0.72
N MET A 148 -19.39 0.62 1.53
CA MET A 148 -19.45 0.69 2.99
C MET A 148 -19.46 2.13 3.54
N GLY A 149 -19.44 3.14 2.67
CA GLY A 149 -19.54 4.56 3.00
C GLY A 149 -18.20 5.29 3.10
N LEU A 150 -17.08 4.71 2.65
CA LEU A 150 -15.81 5.43 2.59
C LEU A 150 -15.86 6.51 1.51
N ARG A 151 -15.31 7.70 1.82
CA ARG A 151 -15.14 8.80 0.85
C ARG A 151 -13.72 9.33 0.76
N ASN A 152 -12.81 8.87 1.62
CA ASN A 152 -11.41 9.28 1.63
C ASN A 152 -10.49 8.05 1.81
N LEU A 153 -10.01 7.51 0.68
CA LEU A 153 -9.05 6.41 0.66
C LEU A 153 -7.64 6.98 0.49
N GLN A 154 -6.70 6.53 1.31
CA GLN A 154 -5.30 6.88 1.20
C GLN A 154 -4.49 5.65 0.73
N LEU A 155 -3.66 5.84 -0.29
CA LEU A 155 -2.71 4.85 -0.78
C LEU A 155 -1.33 5.15 -0.19
N ASP A 156 -0.74 4.20 0.53
CA ASP A 156 0.55 4.36 1.18
C ASP A 156 1.66 3.71 0.35
N ASP A 157 2.67 4.50 -0.04
CA ASP A 157 3.69 4.07 -1.00
C ASP A 157 5.11 4.41 -0.52
N THR A 158 5.99 3.40 -0.54
CA THR A 158 7.43 3.55 -0.22
C THR A 158 8.34 3.30 -1.42
N SER A 159 7.78 2.95 -2.58
CA SER A 159 8.53 2.65 -3.81
C SER A 159 9.24 3.90 -4.34
N TRP A 160 8.54 5.04 -4.40
CA TRP A 160 9.06 6.30 -4.95
C TRP A 160 10.31 6.80 -4.22
N GLY A 161 10.41 6.57 -2.91
CA GLY A 161 11.59 6.91 -2.12
C GLY A 161 12.83 6.12 -2.56
N GLN A 162 12.67 4.90 -3.07
CA GLN A 162 13.75 4.09 -3.64
C GLN A 162 14.13 4.56 -5.05
N PHE A 163 13.17 5.04 -5.84
CA PHE A 163 13.45 5.57 -7.17
C PHE A 163 14.26 6.86 -7.13
N CYS A 164 14.19 7.59 -6.01
CA CYS A 164 14.97 8.80 -5.77
C CYS A 164 16.35 8.53 -5.13
N ALA A 165 16.59 7.35 -4.55
CA ALA A 165 17.82 7.05 -3.81
C ALA A 165 18.93 6.53 -4.74
N GLU A 166 20.05 7.22 -4.83
CA GLU A 166 21.12 6.89 -5.78
C GLU A 166 21.67 5.47 -5.63
N ASP A 167 21.78 4.98 -4.39
CA ASP A 167 22.19 3.61 -4.08
C ASP A 167 21.18 2.59 -4.63
N LYS A 168 19.89 2.81 -4.40
CA LYS A 168 18.82 1.94 -4.94
C LYS A 168 18.70 2.02 -6.45
N ARG A 169 18.90 3.20 -7.05
CA ARG A 169 18.95 3.33 -8.52
C ARG A 169 20.09 2.50 -9.11
N LYS A 170 21.28 2.52 -8.50
CA LYS A 170 22.42 1.69 -8.93
C LYS A 170 22.16 0.20 -8.74
N GLU A 171 21.61 -0.19 -7.60
CA GLU A 171 21.25 -1.58 -7.28
C GLU A 171 20.26 -2.16 -8.30
N PHE A 172 19.16 -1.45 -8.56
CA PHE A 172 18.15 -1.90 -9.52
C PHE A 172 18.65 -1.88 -10.97
N ALA A 173 19.45 -0.88 -11.36
CA ALA A 173 20.07 -0.86 -12.69
C ALA A 173 21.04 -2.04 -12.89
N ALA A 174 21.83 -2.40 -11.87
CA ALA A 174 22.72 -3.57 -11.92
C ALA A 174 21.96 -4.90 -12.07
N ARG A 175 20.71 -4.94 -11.59
CA ARG A 175 19.77 -6.06 -11.78
C ARG A 175 18.98 -5.99 -13.09
N GLY A 176 19.25 -5.01 -13.95
CA GLY A 176 18.63 -4.86 -15.26
C GLY A 176 17.32 -4.07 -15.29
N PHE A 177 16.89 -3.46 -14.18
CA PHE A 177 15.67 -2.65 -14.15
C PHE A 177 15.91 -1.23 -14.66
N ASN A 178 15.05 -0.76 -15.55
CA ASN A 178 14.93 0.65 -15.88
C ASN A 178 13.86 1.31 -14.99
N LEU A 179 14.31 2.11 -14.02
CA LEU A 179 13.41 2.77 -13.07
C LEU A 179 12.58 3.91 -13.67
N THR A 180 12.99 4.45 -14.82
CA THR A 180 12.18 5.45 -15.52
C THR A 180 10.93 4.77 -16.09
N ASP A 181 11.11 3.69 -16.85
CA ASP A 181 10.02 2.91 -17.43
C ASP A 181 9.11 2.31 -16.34
N LEU A 182 9.71 1.83 -15.24
CA LEU A 182 8.96 1.31 -14.09
C LEU A 182 8.10 2.40 -13.44
N ALA A 183 8.64 3.61 -13.30
CA ALA A 183 7.89 4.73 -12.74
C ALA A 183 6.74 5.18 -13.66
N GLU A 184 6.93 5.15 -14.99
CA GLU A 184 5.85 5.40 -15.96
C GLU A 184 4.73 4.36 -15.84
N LYS A 185 5.09 3.07 -15.74
CA LYS A 185 4.13 1.98 -15.50
C LYS A 185 3.39 2.16 -14.17
N TYR A 186 4.07 2.60 -13.11
CA TYR A 186 3.45 2.85 -11.81
C TYR A 186 2.48 4.03 -11.83
N VAL A 187 2.83 5.11 -12.55
CA VAL A 187 1.90 6.22 -12.77
C VAL A 187 0.67 5.75 -13.55
N ALA A 188 0.85 4.95 -14.61
CA ALA A 188 -0.26 4.41 -15.40
C ALA A 188 -1.19 3.51 -14.55
N LEU A 189 -0.61 2.62 -13.73
CA LEU A 189 -1.32 1.77 -12.79
C LEU A 189 -2.16 2.59 -11.79
N LEU A 190 -1.54 3.59 -11.16
CA LEU A 190 -2.23 4.46 -10.20
C LEU A 190 -3.34 5.28 -10.87
N ASN A 191 -3.08 5.86 -12.03
CA ASN A 191 -4.07 6.64 -12.77
C ASN A 191 -5.27 5.79 -13.18
N ARG A 192 -5.06 4.54 -13.62
CA ARG A 192 -6.16 3.62 -13.93
C ARG A 192 -7.11 3.40 -12.75
N ILE A 193 -6.59 3.31 -11.54
CA ILE A 193 -7.41 3.16 -10.31
C ILE A 193 -8.09 4.48 -9.96
N VAL A 194 -7.38 5.61 -10.06
CA VAL A 194 -7.92 6.95 -9.77
C VAL A 194 -9.05 7.31 -10.74
N ASP A 195 -8.91 6.96 -12.02
CA ASP A 195 -9.90 7.25 -13.06
C ASP A 195 -11.19 6.43 -12.88
N ALA A 196 -11.11 5.29 -12.18
CA ALA A 196 -12.27 4.45 -11.85
C ALA A 196 -13.02 4.91 -10.60
N LYS A 197 -12.53 5.92 -9.87
CA LYS A 197 -13.10 6.30 -8.57
C LYS A 197 -14.51 6.91 -8.72
N PRO A 198 -15.41 6.68 -7.75
CA PRO A 198 -16.67 7.43 -7.65
C PRO A 198 -16.45 8.95 -7.56
N ALA A 199 -17.38 9.73 -8.10
CA ALA A 199 -17.22 11.18 -8.28
C ALA A 199 -16.97 11.94 -6.95
N ASP A 200 -17.64 11.54 -5.88
CA ASP A 200 -17.54 12.13 -4.53
C ASP A 200 -16.48 11.44 -3.64
N MET A 201 -15.72 10.49 -4.19
CA MET A 201 -14.60 9.86 -3.49
C MET A 201 -13.30 10.61 -3.75
N SER A 202 -12.55 10.86 -2.67
CA SER A 202 -11.18 11.35 -2.71
C SER A 202 -10.21 10.20 -2.56
N ILE A 203 -9.17 10.19 -3.40
CA ILE A 203 -8.01 9.31 -3.26
C ILE A 203 -6.80 10.21 -3.01
N THR A 204 -6.12 9.96 -1.89
CA THR A 204 -4.85 10.62 -1.55
C THR A 204 -3.72 9.61 -1.63
N MET A 205 -2.51 10.07 -1.90
CA MET A 205 -1.32 9.23 -1.82
C MET A 205 -0.36 9.79 -0.77
N HIS A 206 0.08 8.91 0.12
CA HIS A 206 1.14 9.18 1.06
C HIS A 206 2.43 8.55 0.54
N ILE A 207 3.40 9.39 0.18
CA ILE A 207 4.72 8.91 -0.22
C ILE A 207 5.66 9.00 0.97
N CYS A 208 6.11 7.84 1.45
CA CYS A 208 6.99 7.73 2.61
C CYS A 208 8.40 7.28 2.21
N ARG A 209 9.41 7.68 3.00
CA ARG A 209 10.78 7.15 2.91
C ARG A 209 10.95 5.76 3.54
N GLY A 210 9.88 5.22 4.11
CA GLY A 210 9.86 4.04 4.96
C GLY A 210 10.46 4.35 6.34
N ASN A 211 9.66 4.21 7.39
CA ASN A 211 10.10 4.28 8.77
C ASN A 211 9.86 2.93 9.44
N PHE A 212 10.92 2.25 9.85
CA PHE A 212 10.81 1.10 10.73
C PHE A 212 11.79 1.27 11.89
N ARG A 213 11.26 1.40 13.12
CA ARG A 213 12.05 1.49 14.36
C ARG A 213 13.23 2.47 14.29
N SER A 214 12.97 3.72 13.88
CA SER A 214 13.98 4.77 13.79
C SER A 214 15.09 4.53 12.74
N SER A 215 14.83 3.64 11.78
CA SER A 215 15.69 3.40 10.61
C SER A 215 14.93 3.67 9.32
N TRP A 216 15.62 4.28 8.35
CA TRP A 216 15.06 4.75 7.07
C TRP A 216 15.32 3.74 5.97
N PHE A 217 14.32 3.46 5.14
CA PHE A 217 14.48 2.61 3.95
C PHE A 217 15.26 3.33 2.83
N SER A 218 15.30 4.66 2.85
CA SER A 218 15.99 5.54 1.90
C SER A 218 16.29 6.91 2.54
N LYS A 219 17.45 7.51 2.21
CA LYS A 219 17.84 8.88 2.60
C LYS A 219 17.42 9.97 1.59
N ALA A 220 16.55 9.66 0.63
CA ALA A 220 16.27 10.57 -0.48
C ALA A 220 15.45 11.81 -0.08
N VAL A 221 15.92 13.00 -0.45
CA VAL A 221 15.15 14.25 -0.40
C VAL A 221 14.10 14.21 -1.53
N MET A 222 12.81 14.37 -1.18
CA MET A 222 11.68 14.23 -2.12
C MET A 222 11.53 15.44 -3.07
N ASP A 223 12.42 16.43 -2.98
CA ASP A 223 12.44 17.62 -3.86
C ASP A 223 12.70 17.29 -5.34
N ARG A 224 13.01 16.03 -5.68
CA ARG A 224 13.22 15.56 -7.04
C ARG A 224 12.29 14.41 -7.43
N LEU A 225 11.01 14.46 -7.08
CA LEU A 225 10.03 13.82 -7.96
C LEU A 225 10.04 14.62 -9.28
N PRO A 226 10.57 14.09 -10.39
CA PRO A 226 10.52 14.79 -11.67
C PRO A 226 9.08 15.17 -11.97
N LYS A 227 8.86 16.37 -12.54
CA LYS A 227 7.56 16.88 -13.00
C LYS A 227 6.81 15.93 -13.96
N TYR A 228 7.44 14.84 -14.40
CA TYR A 228 6.93 13.81 -15.29
C TYR A 228 6.02 12.77 -14.60
N TYR A 229 5.97 12.71 -13.27
CA TYR A 229 5.12 11.77 -12.54
C TYR A 229 3.84 12.44 -12.02
N SER A 230 2.97 12.91 -12.92
CA SER A 230 1.65 13.40 -12.54
C SER A 230 0.70 12.22 -12.34
N VAL A 231 0.51 11.81 -11.08
CA VAL A 231 -0.62 10.96 -10.69
C VAL A 231 -1.82 11.89 -10.47
N ASN A 232 -3.01 11.53 -10.99
CA ASN A 232 -4.26 12.30 -10.83
C ASN A 232 -4.78 12.34 -9.36
N ALA A 233 -4.00 11.84 -8.40
CA ALA A 233 -4.30 11.85 -6.97
C ALA A 233 -3.69 13.08 -6.28
N VAL A 234 -4.27 13.50 -5.16
CA VAL A 234 -3.66 14.53 -4.31
C VAL A 234 -2.42 13.91 -3.64
N LEU A 235 -1.24 14.31 -4.10
CA LEU A 235 0.04 13.89 -3.55
C LEU A 235 0.30 14.63 -2.23
N THR A 236 0.45 13.87 -1.14
CA THR A 236 0.92 14.40 0.14
C THR A 236 2.23 13.71 0.49
N ALA A 237 3.34 14.45 0.40
CA ALA A 237 4.65 13.98 0.86
C ALA A 237 4.85 14.45 2.30
N SER A 238 5.18 13.53 3.22
CA SER A 238 5.67 13.91 4.55
C SER A 238 7.19 14.06 4.50
N SER A 239 7.68 15.26 4.81
CA SER A 239 9.12 15.59 4.90
C SER A 239 9.80 14.90 6.07
#